data_AF-A0A1F9MPT9-F1
#
_entry.id   AF-A0A1F9MPT9-F1
#
_cell.length_a   1.000
_cell.length_b   1.000
_cell.length_c   1.000
_cell.angle_alpha   90.00
_cell.angle_beta   90.00
_cell.angle_gamma   90.00
#
_symmetry.space_group_name_H-M   'P 1'
#
loop_
_entity.id
_entity.type
_entity.pdbx_description
1 polymer ?
#
loop_
_entity_poly.entity_id
_entity_poly.type
_entity_poly.pdbx_seq_one_letter_code
_entity_poly.pdbx_strand_id
1 'polypeptide(L)'
;MKFIIKRSKMSMTENRQVCDEAVQEKLTLLDYRSVGSMEEAQKKIWFKDWIADGINHREEDGMVVCEKKEKPSPWVVDIASLEELLIFQDKYGEITIANSIPYVEVKKEITIL
;
A
#
# COMPACT_ATOMS: atom_id res chain seq x y z
N MET A 1 -0.22 -11.85 9.69
CA MET A 1 -0.44 -10.43 9.33
C MET A 1 0.38 -10.15 8.08
N LYS A 2 -0.17 -9.42 7.10
CA LYS A 2 0.53 -9.13 5.85
C LYS A 2 1.18 -7.75 5.90
N PHE A 3 2.41 -7.66 5.41
CA PHE A 3 3.18 -6.42 5.36
C PHE A 3 3.75 -6.20 3.96
N ILE A 4 3.72 -4.96 3.47
CA ILE A 4 4.55 -4.57 2.32
C ILE A 4 6.00 -4.46 2.80
N ILE A 5 6.94 -5.01 2.05
CA ILE A 5 8.37 -4.97 2.40
C ILE A 5 9.13 -4.03 1.46
N LYS A 6 9.99 -3.20 2.05
CA LYS A 6 10.88 -2.25 1.35
C LYS A 6 12.29 -2.31 1.94
N ARG A 7 13.25 -1.73 1.22
CA ARG A 7 14.61 -1.51 1.72
C ARG A 7 15.00 -0.07 1.52
N SER A 8 15.61 0.53 2.54
CA SER A 8 16.01 1.94 2.57
C SER A 8 16.91 2.37 1.39
N LYS A 9 17.78 1.47 0.94
CA LYS A 9 18.83 1.73 -0.07
C LYS A 9 18.59 1.05 -1.43
N MET A 10 17.36 0.67 -1.75
CA MET A 10 17.05 0.18 -3.10
C MET A 10 16.69 1.34 -4.03
N SER A 11 17.34 1.37 -5.20
CA SER A 11 16.92 2.25 -6.29
C SER A 11 15.50 1.91 -6.72
N MET A 12 14.64 2.90 -6.98
CA MET A 12 13.28 2.69 -7.51
C MET A 12 13.25 1.91 -8.84
N THR A 13 14.38 1.78 -9.53
CA THR A 13 14.51 1.03 -10.79
C THR A 13 14.90 -0.43 -10.60
N GLU A 14 15.34 -0.84 -9.41
CA GLU A 14 15.69 -2.24 -9.14
C GLU A 14 14.46 -2.98 -8.62
N ASN A 15 13.71 -3.62 -9.53
CA ASN A 15 12.65 -4.55 -9.15
C ASN A 15 13.25 -5.90 -8.73
N ARG A 16 14.14 -5.88 -7.73
CA ARG A 16 14.72 -7.08 -7.14
C ARG A 16 13.90 -7.47 -5.91
N GLN A 17 13.76 -8.77 -5.71
CA GLN A 17 13.18 -9.32 -4.50
C GLN A 17 13.89 -8.76 -3.26
N VAL A 18 13.09 -8.23 -2.31
CA VAL A 18 13.60 -7.49 -1.15
C VAL A 18 14.24 -8.40 -0.11
N CYS A 19 13.60 -9.55 0.15
CA CYS A 19 14.05 -10.61 1.05
C CYS A 19 13.49 -11.97 0.58
N ASP A 20 14.00 -13.08 1.12
CA ASP A 20 13.71 -14.43 0.59
C ASP A 20 12.24 -14.81 0.75
N GLU A 21 11.61 -14.32 1.83
CA GLU A 21 10.20 -14.56 2.17
C GLU A 21 9.26 -13.65 1.37
N ALA A 22 9.78 -12.65 0.68
CA ALA A 22 8.96 -11.69 -0.05
C ALA A 22 8.37 -12.30 -1.32
N VAL A 23 7.07 -12.15 -1.51
CA VAL A 23 6.36 -12.52 -2.74
C VAL A 23 5.72 -11.30 -3.38
N GLN A 24 5.64 -11.25 -4.70
CA GLN A 24 4.87 -10.21 -5.38
C GLN A 24 3.39 -10.56 -5.35
N GLU A 25 2.57 -9.63 -4.87
CA GLU A 25 1.12 -9.81 -4.81
C GLU A 25 0.42 -8.60 -5.40
N LYS A 26 -0.60 -8.84 -6.23
CA LYS A 26 -1.43 -7.77 -6.80
C LYS A 26 -2.36 -7.22 -5.73
N LEU A 27 -2.06 -6.00 -5.26
CA LEU A 27 -2.86 -5.32 -4.24
C LEU A 27 -3.77 -4.26 -4.86
N THR A 28 -4.87 -3.96 -4.18
CA THR A 28 -5.85 -2.97 -4.61
C THR A 28 -5.54 -1.64 -3.92
N LEU A 29 -5.01 -0.68 -4.69
CA LEU A 29 -4.65 0.64 -4.17
C LEU A 29 -5.89 1.51 -3.99
N LEU A 30 -6.00 2.18 -2.84
CA LEU A 30 -7.04 3.16 -2.57
C LEU A 30 -6.56 4.57 -2.92
N ASP A 31 -7.36 5.31 -3.67
CA ASP A 31 -7.09 6.71 -4.03
C ASP A 31 -8.06 7.64 -3.28
N TYR A 32 -7.59 8.16 -2.14
CA TYR A 32 -8.32 9.11 -1.30
C TYR A 32 -8.14 10.55 -1.80
N ARG A 33 -9.23 11.32 -1.78
CA ARG A 33 -9.24 12.75 -2.12
C ARG A 33 -9.93 13.54 -1.01
N SER A 34 -9.28 14.63 -0.59
CA SER A 34 -9.71 15.52 0.49
C SER A 34 -10.89 16.41 0.11
N VAL A 35 -12.00 15.82 -0.33
CA VAL A 35 -13.29 16.48 -0.55
C VAL A 35 -14.36 15.68 0.16
N GLY A 36 -15.31 16.36 0.80
CA GLY A 36 -16.22 15.73 1.75
C GLY A 36 -17.40 14.99 1.12
N SER A 37 -17.65 15.22 -0.17
CA SER A 37 -18.77 14.62 -0.89
C SER A 37 -18.47 14.43 -2.38
N MET A 38 -19.20 13.50 -3.00
CA MET A 38 -19.15 13.28 -4.44
C MET A 38 -19.64 14.50 -5.23
N GLU A 39 -20.54 15.32 -4.67
CA GLU A 39 -21.00 16.55 -5.31
C GLU A 39 -19.88 17.60 -5.39
N GLU A 40 -19.08 17.73 -4.32
CA GLU A 40 -17.88 18.57 -4.34
C GLU A 40 -16.81 18.02 -5.27
N ALA A 41 -16.65 16.69 -5.30
CA ALA A 41 -15.70 16.01 -6.16
C ALA A 41 -15.97 16.32 -7.64
N GLN A 42 -17.24 16.25 -8.09
CA GLN A 42 -17.65 16.53 -9.47
C GLN A 42 -17.19 17.90 -10.01
N LYS A 43 -17.01 18.87 -9.12
CA LYS A 43 -16.57 20.24 -9.46
C LYS A 43 -15.04 20.35 -9.63
N LYS A 44 -14.28 19.29 -9.33
CA LYS A 44 -12.81 19.28 -9.40
C LYS A 44 -12.31 18.81 -10.76
N ILE A 45 -11.19 19.39 -11.20
CA ILE A 45 -10.56 19.09 -12.50
C ILE A 45 -10.17 17.61 -12.60
N TRP A 46 -9.71 17.01 -11.50
CA TRP A 46 -9.27 15.61 -11.44
C TRP A 46 -10.41 14.59 -11.44
N PHE A 47 -11.68 15.02 -11.31
CA PHE A 47 -12.79 14.09 -11.11
C PHE A 47 -13.01 13.14 -12.29
N LYS A 48 -12.87 13.64 -13.52
CA LYS A 48 -13.07 12.84 -14.74
C LYS A 48 -12.04 11.71 -14.86
N ASP A 49 -10.80 11.99 -14.48
CA ASP A 49 -9.75 10.98 -14.50
C ASP A 49 -9.94 9.99 -13.35
N TRP A 50 -10.24 10.49 -12.16
CA TRP A 50 -10.46 9.67 -10.97
C TRP A 50 -11.68 8.72 -11.08
N ILE A 51 -12.76 9.16 -11.73
CA ILE A 51 -13.91 8.29 -12.01
C ILE A 51 -13.58 7.23 -13.08
N ALA A 52 -12.74 7.58 -14.05
CA ALA A 52 -12.34 6.67 -15.12
C ALA A 52 -11.31 5.63 -14.66
N ASP A 53 -10.37 6.01 -13.81
CA ASP A 53 -9.25 5.18 -13.34
C ASP A 53 -9.63 4.28 -12.16
N GLY A 54 -10.72 4.61 -11.45
CA GLY A 54 -11.18 3.92 -10.26
C GLY A 54 -12.43 3.07 -10.46
N ILE A 55 -12.73 2.25 -9.46
CA ILE A 55 -14.01 1.55 -9.22
C ILE A 55 -14.40 1.69 -7.74
N ASN A 56 -15.60 1.27 -7.37
CA ASN A 56 -16.10 1.29 -5.99
C ASN A 56 -15.96 2.67 -5.31
N HIS A 57 -16.29 3.73 -6.05
CA HIS A 57 -16.26 5.11 -5.55
C HIS A 57 -17.27 5.28 -4.42
N ARG A 58 -16.83 5.86 -3.31
CA ARG A 58 -17.64 6.07 -2.11
C ARG A 58 -17.13 7.25 -1.30
N GLU A 59 -17.96 7.69 -0.36
CA GLU A 59 -17.61 8.66 0.68
C GLU A 59 -17.20 7.90 1.94
N GLU A 60 -16.04 8.22 2.51
CA GLU A 60 -15.44 7.56 3.66
C GLU A 60 -14.67 8.58 4.49
N ASP A 61 -14.94 8.66 5.80
CA ASP A 61 -14.25 9.55 6.74
C ASP A 61 -14.16 11.03 6.32
N GLY A 62 -15.21 11.56 5.68
CA GLY A 62 -15.24 12.94 5.20
C GLY A 62 -14.32 13.18 3.99
N MET A 63 -13.97 12.12 3.28
CA MET A 63 -13.23 12.12 2.03
C MET A 63 -13.97 11.30 0.98
N VAL A 64 -13.60 11.44 -0.29
CA VAL A 64 -14.01 10.50 -1.33
C VAL A 64 -12.86 9.54 -1.62
N VAL A 65 -13.19 8.26 -1.81
CA VAL A 65 -12.23 7.19 -2.05
C VAL A 65 -12.72 6.29 -3.17
N CYS A 66 -11.77 5.77 -3.95
CA CYS A 66 -12.03 4.71 -4.92
C CYS A 66 -10.92 3.66 -4.87
N GLU A 67 -11.21 2.49 -5.40
CA GLU A 67 -10.22 1.45 -5.67
C GLU A 67 -9.65 1.68 -7.07
N LYS A 68 -8.33 1.81 -7.20
CA LYS A 68 -7.70 1.90 -8.53
C LYS A 68 -7.88 0.59 -9.29
N LYS A 69 -8.20 0.70 -10.58
CA LYS A 69 -8.28 -0.46 -11.50
C LYS A 69 -6.91 -1.11 -11.69
N GLU A 70 -5.86 -0.29 -11.73
CA GLU A 70 -4.49 -0.77 -11.76
C GLU A 70 -4.11 -1.37 -10.41
N LYS A 71 -3.72 -2.65 -10.44
CA LYS A 71 -3.26 -3.39 -9.26
C LYS A 71 -1.73 -3.46 -9.26
N PRO A 72 -1.03 -2.57 -8.53
CA PRO A 72 0.41 -2.71 -8.39
C PRO A 72 0.75 -4.04 -7.72
N SER A 73 1.95 -4.54 -8.01
CA SER A 73 2.46 -5.81 -7.47
C SER A 73 3.63 -5.58 -6.51
N PRO A 74 3.42 -4.95 -5.34
CA PRO A 74 4.48 -4.77 -4.36
C PRO A 74 4.95 -6.12 -3.81
N TRP A 75 6.16 -6.10 -3.25
CA TRP A 75 6.68 -7.20 -2.45
C TRP A 75 5.98 -7.22 -1.09
N VAL A 76 5.46 -8.37 -0.69
CA VAL A 76 4.78 -8.58 0.58
C VAL A 76 5.36 -9.78 1.32
N VAL A 77 5.29 -9.74 2.64
CA VAL A 77 5.62 -10.84 3.55
C VAL A 77 4.44 -11.11 4.47
N ASP A 78 4.19 -12.38 4.76
CA ASP A 78 3.24 -12.79 5.80
C ASP A 78 4.03 -13.12 7.08
N ILE A 79 3.74 -12.38 8.15
CA ILE A 79 4.30 -12.56 9.49
C ILE A 79 3.12 -12.82 10.44
N ALA A 80 2.97 -14.05 10.89
CA ALA A 80 1.83 -14.51 11.68
C ALA A 80 1.93 -14.15 13.16
N SER A 81 3.14 -13.98 13.70
CA SER A 81 3.36 -13.73 15.13
C SER A 81 4.46 -12.70 15.42
N LEU A 82 4.55 -12.28 16.68
CA LEU A 82 5.64 -11.41 17.15
C LEU A 82 6.99 -12.13 17.11
N GLU A 83 7.02 -13.43 17.42
CA GLU A 83 8.22 -14.26 17.34
C GLU A 83 8.75 -14.32 15.91
N GLU A 84 7.88 -14.48 14.91
CA GLU A 84 8.28 -14.42 13.50
C GLU A 84 8.83 -13.05 13.12
N LEU A 85 8.26 -11.97 13.65
CA LEU A 85 8.78 -10.61 13.43
C LEU A 85 10.17 -10.41 14.04
N LEU A 86 10.42 -10.97 15.23
CA LEU A 86 11.74 -10.92 15.88
C LEU A 86 12.77 -11.74 15.10
N ILE A 87 12.40 -12.95 14.65
CA ILE A 87 13.27 -13.77 13.79
C ILE A 87 13.58 -13.03 12.48
N PHE A 88 12.59 -12.36 11.90
CA PHE A 88 12.76 -11.54 10.70
C PHE A 88 13.76 -10.40 10.94
N GLN A 89 13.63 -9.68 12.06
CA GLN A 89 14.57 -8.64 12.48
C GLN A 89 15.98 -9.20 12.71
N ASP A 90 16.11 -10.32 13.40
CA ASP A 90 17.42 -10.95 13.63
C ASP A 90 18.11 -11.37 12.33
N LYS A 91 17.32 -11.80 11.33
CA LYS A 91 17.82 -12.22 10.01
C LYS A 91 18.27 -11.03 9.15
N TYR A 92 17.49 -9.94 9.14
CA TYR A 92 17.68 -8.83 8.19
C TYR A 92 18.25 -7.54 8.81
N GLY A 93 18.39 -7.50 10.12
CA GLY A 93 18.92 -6.36 10.87
C GLY A 93 17.82 -5.38 11.30
N GLU A 94 18.17 -4.11 11.36
CA GLU A 94 17.26 -3.07 11.83
C GLU A 94 16.06 -2.90 10.87
N ILE A 95 14.85 -2.90 11.44
CA ILE A 95 13.60 -2.73 10.70
C ILE A 95 12.78 -1.58 11.27
N THR A 96 12.02 -0.91 10.40
CA THR A 96 11.00 0.07 10.80
C THR A 96 9.62 -0.40 10.33
N ILE A 97 8.61 -0.28 11.18
CA ILE A 97 7.21 -0.61 10.85
C ILE A 97 6.41 0.69 10.79
N ALA A 98 5.75 0.93 9.67
CA ALA A 98 4.94 2.12 9.43
C ALA A 98 3.58 1.78 8.83
N ASN A 99 2.69 2.78 8.75
CA ASN A 99 1.50 2.67 7.91
C ASN A 99 1.94 2.61 6.44
N SER A 100 1.38 1.69 5.67
CA SER A 100 1.62 1.66 4.23
C SER A 100 0.82 2.75 3.53
N ILE A 101 1.14 2.96 2.25
CA ILE A 101 0.19 3.55 1.30
C ILE A 101 -1.12 2.74 1.40
N PRO A 102 -2.29 3.39 1.35
CA PRO A 102 -3.55 2.70 1.61
C PRO A 102 -3.87 1.66 0.54
N TYR A 103 -3.68 0.40 0.88
CA TYR A 103 -4.17 -0.76 0.13
C TYR A 103 -5.35 -1.37 0.88
N VAL A 104 -6.27 -2.02 0.15
CA VAL A 104 -7.39 -2.74 0.76
C VAL A 104 -6.88 -3.90 1.62
N GLU A 105 -5.91 -4.65 1.10
CA GLU A 105 -5.44 -5.91 1.68
C GLU A 105 -4.34 -5.72 2.74
N VAL A 106 -3.56 -4.64 2.65
CA VAL A 106 -2.37 -4.41 3.49
C VAL A 106 -2.37 -2.99 4.05
N LYS A 107 -2.21 -2.88 5.37
CA LYS A 107 -2.25 -1.60 6.10
C LYS A 107 -0.90 -1.13 6.63
N LYS A 108 0.09 -2.02 6.64
CA LYS A 108 1.40 -1.81 7.26
C LYS A 108 2.51 -2.17 6.29
N GLU A 109 3.62 -1.46 6.43
CA GLU A 109 4.84 -1.77 5.72
C GLU A 109 6.01 -1.91 6.69
N ILE A 110 6.95 -2.78 6.32
CA ILE A 110 8.23 -2.97 6.97
C ILE A 110 9.31 -2.44 6.03
N THR A 111 10.22 -1.63 6.57
CA THR A 111 11.42 -1.19 5.85
C THR A 111 12.64 -1.77 6.54
N ILE A 112 13.44 -2.54 5.79
CA ILE A 112 14.76 -2.99 6.23
C ILE A 112 15.75 -1.85 5.97
N LEU A 113 16.51 -1.46 6.99
CA LEU A 113 17.40 -0.29 6.94
C LEU A 113 18.78 -0.57 6.33
#